data_AF-A0A971GTH4-F1
#
_entry.id   AF-A0A971GTH4-F1
#
_cell.length_a   1.000
_cell.length_b   1.000
_cell.length_c   1.000
_cell.angle_alpha   90.00
_cell.angle_beta   90.00
_cell.angle_gamma   90.00
#
_symmetry.space_group_name_H-M   'P 1'
#
loop_
_entity.id
_entity.type
_entity.pdbx_description
1 polymer ?
#
loop_
_entity_poly.entity_id
_entity_poly.type
_entity_poly.pdbx_seq_one_letter_code
_entity_poly.pdbx_strand_id
1 'polypeptide(L)' 'MESTIMQITYLDGKRMRRALIAGARQLIKYKDQLNKINVFPVADNDTGTNLAGTMTAMIGGISMNKEQ' A
#
# COMPACT_ATOMS: atom_id res chain seq x y z
N MET A 1 12.43 28.09 -12.27
CA MET A 1 12.96 26.77 -12.68
C MET A 1 11.84 25.78 -12.47
N GLU A 2 11.13 25.40 -13.53
CA GLU A 2 10.07 24.39 -13.41
C GLU A 2 10.70 23.06 -12.99
N SER A 3 10.15 22.43 -11.94
CA SER A 3 10.54 21.06 -11.61
C SER A 3 9.86 20.13 -12.61
N THR A 4 10.63 19.57 -13.53
CA THR A 4 10.13 18.51 -14.40
C THR A 4 9.78 17.31 -13.54
N ILE A 5 8.50 17.01 -13.40
CA ILE A 5 8.05 15.79 -12.73
C ILE A 5 8.50 14.62 -13.60
N MET A 6 9.46 13.84 -13.11
CA MET A 6 9.94 12.65 -13.80
C MET A 6 8.79 11.64 -13.89
N GLN A 7 8.22 11.47 -15.08
CA GLN A 7 7.15 10.51 -15.32
C GLN A 7 7.70 9.08 -15.32
N ILE A 8 6.96 8.14 -14.74
CA ILE A 8 7.26 6.72 -14.83
C ILE A 8 6.73 6.23 -16.19
N THR A 9 7.63 5.92 -17.13
CA THR A 9 7.28 5.45 -18.48
C THR A 9 7.25 3.93 -18.62
N TYR A 10 7.80 3.20 -17.66
CA TYR A 10 7.80 1.74 -17.63
C TYR A 10 7.83 1.19 -16.20
N LEU A 11 7.36 -0.06 -16.04
CA LEU A 11 7.29 -0.75 -14.77
C LEU A 11 8.06 -2.07 -14.85
N ASP A 12 9.25 -2.11 -14.24
CA ASP A 12 10.00 -3.36 -14.01
C ASP A 12 9.73 -3.92 -12.61
N GLY A 13 10.25 -5.11 -12.32
CA GLY A 13 10.05 -5.75 -11.01
C GLY A 13 10.55 -4.92 -9.83
N LYS A 14 11.64 -4.16 -9.99
CA LYS A 14 12.18 -3.30 -8.92
C LYS A 14 11.27 -2.10 -8.66
N ARG A 15 10.73 -1.47 -9.71
CA ARG A 15 9.77 -0.38 -9.61
C ARG A 15 8.44 -0.87 -9.04
N MET A 16 7.94 -2.01 -9.49
CA MET A 16 6.72 -2.63 -8.95
C MET A 16 6.87 -2.93 -7.46
N ARG A 17 7.98 -3.54 -7.05
CA ARG A 17 8.30 -3.77 -5.63
C ARG A 17 8.28 -2.48 -4.81
N ARG A 18 8.90 -1.41 -5.31
CA ARG A 18 8.91 -0.11 -4.63
C ARG A 18 7.51 0.50 -4.54
N ALA A 19 6.74 0.45 -5.62
CA ALA A 19 5.37 0.95 -5.67
C ALA A 19 4.46 0.22 -4.67
N LEU A 20 4.52 -1.12 -4.63
CA LEU A 20 3.77 -1.92 -3.66
C LEU A 20 4.14 -1.59 -2.21
N ILE A 21 5.43 -1.48 -1.88
CA ILE A 21 5.88 -1.11 -0.53
C ILE A 21 5.43 0.31 -0.16
N ALA A 22 5.53 1.27 -1.08
CA ALA A 22 5.11 2.64 -0.84
C ALA A 22 3.60 2.74 -0.63
N GLY A 23 2.80 2.09 -1.50
CA GLY A 23 1.35 2.02 -1.38
C GLY A 23 0.91 1.35 -0.08
N ALA A 24 1.52 0.21 0.27
CA ALA A 24 1.25 -0.51 1.51
C ALA A 24 1.50 0.36 2.75
N ARG A 25 2.63 1.08 2.81
CA ARG A 25 2.93 2.01 3.90
C ARG A 25 1.91 3.15 4.00
N GLN A 26 1.43 3.64 2.86
CA GLN A 26 0.41 4.68 2.83
C GLN A 26 -0.91 4.14 3.40
N LEU A 27 -1.35 2.95 2.99
CA LEU A 27 -2.58 2.33 3.52
C LEU A 27 -2.48 2.07 5.03
N ILE A 28 -1.33 1.59 5.51
CA ILE A 28 -1.07 1.41 6.95
C ILE A 28 -1.14 2.76 7.69
N LYS A 29 -0.50 3.81 7.15
CA LYS A 29 -0.50 5.16 7.74
C LYS A 29 -1.91 5.74 7.88
N TYR A 30 -2.78 5.48 6.91
CA TYR A 30 -4.14 6.02 6.88
C TYR A 30 -5.20 5.03 7.39
N LYS A 31 -4.79 3.97 8.10
CA LYS A 31 -5.68 2.95 8.69
C LYS A 31 -6.92 3.53 9.37
N ASP A 32 -6.76 4.51 10.26
CA ASP A 32 -7.90 5.05 11.04
C ASP A 32 -8.87 5.87 10.18
N GLN A 33 -8.38 6.47 9.09
CA GLN A 33 -9.25 7.12 8.11
C GLN A 33 -9.98 6.08 7.28
N LEU A 34 -9.27 5.01 6.86
CA LEU A 34 -9.83 3.91 6.08
C LEU A 34 -10.87 3.11 6.87
N ASN A 35 -10.72 2.97 8.18
CA ASN A 35 -11.76 2.37 9.04
C ASN A 35 -13.12 3.08 8.91
N LYS A 36 -13.15 4.36 8.52
CA LYS A 36 -14.38 5.16 8.44
C LYS A 36 -15.07 5.12 7.07
N ILE A 37 -14.44 4.55 6.04
CA ILE A 37 -14.96 4.66 4.67
C ILE A 37 -16.06 3.64 4.37
N ASN A 38 -16.01 2.46 5.01
CA ASN A 38 -17.03 1.44 4.83
C ASN A 38 -18.20 1.70 5.77
N VAL A 39 -19.35 2.06 5.20
CA VAL A 39 -20.57 2.43 5.93
C VAL A 39 -21.75 1.52 5.58
N PHE A 40 -21.52 0.38 4.92
CA PHE A 40 -22.59 -0.52 4.46
C PHE A 40 -22.31 -2.00 4.80
N PRO A 41 -23.32 -2.79 5.25
CA PRO A 41 -24.63 -2.37 5.77
C PRO A 41 -24.56 -1.78 7.19
N VAL A 42 -23.44 -1.99 7.89
CA VAL A 42 -23.12 -1.45 9.22
C VAL A 42 -21.66 -1.04 9.22
N ALA A 43 -21.32 0.12 9.81
CA ALA A 43 -19.94 0.54 9.97
C ALA A 43 -19.23 -0.34 11.02
N ASP A 44 -18.47 -1.32 10.56
CA ASP A 44 -17.65 -2.23 11.37
C ASP A 44 -16.34 -1.60 11.87
N ASN A 45 -15.96 -0.43 11.32
CA ASN A 45 -14.74 0.30 11.65
C ASN A 45 -13.46 -0.54 11.50
N ASP A 46 -13.48 -1.57 10.66
CA ASP A 46 -12.37 -2.52 10.53
C ASP A 46 -11.67 -2.49 9.16
N THR A 47 -12.22 -1.76 8.19
CA THR A 47 -11.75 -1.76 6.80
C THR A 47 -10.26 -1.41 6.68
N GLY A 48 -9.81 -0.38 7.40
CA GLY A 48 -8.41 -0.01 7.47
C GLY A 48 -7.56 -1.05 8.22
N THR A 49 -8.11 -1.68 9.26
CA THR A 49 -7.44 -2.78 9.99
C THR A 49 -7.18 -3.98 9.08
N ASN A 50 -8.21 -4.42 8.35
CA ASN A 50 -8.13 -5.53 7.41
C ASN A 50 -7.09 -5.23 6.32
N LEU A 51 -7.15 -4.02 5.74
CA LEU A 51 -6.20 -3.62 4.71
C LEU A 51 -4.76 -3.50 5.24
N ALA A 52 -4.56 -2.94 6.44
CA ALA A 52 -3.25 -2.86 7.07
C ALA A 52 -2.66 -4.26 7.34
N GLY A 53 -3.49 -5.22 7.75
CA GLY A 53 -3.09 -6.62 7.93
C GLY A 53 -2.63 -7.24 6.62
N THR A 54 -3.43 -7.12 5.55
CA THR A 54 -3.07 -7.61 4.20
C THR A 54 -1.77 -6.98 3.70
N MET A 55 -1.62 -5.66 3.85
CA MET A 55 -0.42 -4.93 3.41
C MET A 55 0.84 -5.32 4.19
N THR A 56 0.71 -5.57 5.50
CA THR A 56 1.82 -6.03 6.34
C THR A 56 2.28 -7.42 5.90
N ALA A 57 1.35 -8.35 5.67
CA ALA A 57 1.67 -9.68 5.15
C ALA A 57 2.37 -9.62 3.78
N MET A 58 1.88 -8.78 2.87
CA MET A 58 2.48 -8.56 1.56
C MET A 58 3.92 -8.04 1.65
N ILE A 59 4.18 -7.02 2.49
CA ILE A 59 5.54 -6.50 2.70
C ILE A 59 6.46 -7.60 3.25
N GLY A 60 5.96 -8.43 4.17
CA GLY A 60 6.67 -9.61 4.68
C GLY A 60 7.10 -10.54 3.55
N GLY A 61 6.15 -10.99 2.72
CA GLY A 61 6.44 -11.89 1.58
C GLY A 61 7.42 -11.29 0.56
N ILE A 62 7.29 -10.00 0.23
CA ILE A 62 8.22 -9.29 -0.66
C ILE A 62 9.64 -9.20 -0.07
N SER A 63 9.77 -9.17 1.25
CA SER A 63 11.07 -9.07 1.94
C SER A 63 11.76 -10.41 2.08
N MET A 64 11.00 -11.51 2.05
CA MET A 64 11.52 -12.88 2.07
C MET A 64 12.06 -13.33 0.70
N ASN A 65 11.54 -12.76 -0.41
CA ASN A 65 12.01 -13.02 -1.78
C ASN A 65 13.31 -12.28 -2.15
N LYS A 66 14.25 -12.09 -1.20
CA LYS A 66 15.49 -11.35 -1.50
C LYS A 66 16.46 -12.10 -2.42
N GLU A 67 16.33 -13.42 -2.59
CA GLU A 67 17.24 -14.21 -3.42
C GLU A 67 16.54 -15.43 -4.06
N GLN A 68 15.92 -15.22 -5.22
CA GLN A 68 15.78 -16.24 -6.27
C GLN A 68 16.17 -15.59 -7.60
#